data_AF-A0A430BMP4-F1
#
_entry.id   AF-A0A430BMP4-F1
#
_cell.length_a   1.000
_cell.length_b   1.000
_cell.length_c   1.000
_cell.angle_alpha   90.00
_cell.angle_beta   90.00
_cell.angle_gamma   90.00
#
_symmetry.space_group_name_H-M   'P 1'
#
loop_
_entity.id
_entity.type
_entity.pdbx_description
1 polymer ?
#
loop_
_entity_poly.entity_id
_entity_poly.type
_entity_poly.pdbx_seq_one_letter_code
_entity_poly.pdbx_strand_id
1 'polypeptide(L)'
;MTFAITLPQPGDRFFIIPQIPAGILSQPLADAIERYSSLYDADVGPGVADTANAWGDAASDIAEHVALTGTELAVKLLFVAHYNQPGKLDGALAIDLASFDVDTGRAIVRAAADALAFDASRHWQEARAEYERLRSISDIIPVGTEGEDAALDAYCVAMDALIATPAPNVQAAAYKLALIQVRAEGGTPDSYWQALSADLARLGGQA
;
A
#
# COMPACT_ATOMS: atom_id res chain seq x y z
N MET A 1 -6.61 3.91 0.96
CA MET A 1 -5.24 3.80 1.51
C MET A 1 -4.74 2.42 1.11
N THR A 2 -3.79 2.29 0.18
CA THR A 2 -3.35 1.00 -0.42
C THR A 2 -1.81 0.96 -0.57
N PHE A 3 -1.23 -0.23 -0.72
CA PHE A 3 0.21 -0.48 -0.62
C PHE A 3 1.03 0.17 -1.73
N ALA A 4 2.25 0.59 -1.35
CA ALA A 4 3.22 1.17 -2.26
C ALA A 4 4.33 0.18 -2.60
N ILE A 5 4.24 -0.54 -3.73
CA ILE A 5 5.15 -1.69 -3.97
C ILE A 5 5.96 -1.51 -5.24
N THR A 6 7.28 -1.45 -5.06
CA THR A 6 8.25 -1.58 -6.13
C THR A 6 8.61 -3.05 -6.27
N LEU A 7 8.20 -3.67 -7.38
CA LEU A 7 8.50 -5.08 -7.61
C LEU A 7 10.01 -5.31 -7.72
N PRO A 8 10.57 -6.33 -7.05
CA PRO A 8 11.99 -6.61 -7.10
C PRO A 8 12.41 -7.03 -8.51
N GLN A 9 13.40 -6.34 -9.07
CA GLN A 9 13.97 -6.58 -10.39
C GLN A 9 15.17 -7.54 -10.31
N PRO A 10 15.50 -8.24 -11.41
CA PRO A 10 16.75 -9.00 -11.49
C PRO A 10 17.97 -8.08 -11.24
N GLY A 11 18.74 -8.42 -10.20
CA GLY A 11 19.94 -7.65 -9.81
C GLY A 11 19.73 -6.74 -8.61
N ASP A 12 18.49 -6.53 -8.15
CA ASP A 12 18.23 -5.78 -6.92
C ASP A 12 18.89 -6.48 -5.73
N ARG A 13 19.57 -5.68 -4.90
CA ARG A 13 20.16 -6.15 -3.66
C ARG A 13 19.15 -6.14 -2.52
N PHE A 14 18.32 -5.11 -2.46
CA PHE A 14 17.37 -4.91 -1.37
C PHE A 14 15.95 -4.82 -1.93
N PHE A 15 14.99 -5.33 -1.17
CA PHE A 15 13.57 -5.07 -1.37
C PHE A 15 13.04 -4.31 -0.16
N ILE A 16 12.61 -3.07 -0.36
CA ILE A 16 11.98 -2.27 0.70
C ILE A 16 10.58 -2.83 0.96
N ILE A 17 10.29 -3.18 2.22
CA ILE A 17 8.93 -3.59 2.60
C ILE A 17 8.02 -2.38 2.44
N PRO A 18 6.92 -2.50 1.68
CA PRO A 18 6.02 -1.39 1.46
C PRO A 18 5.37 -0.96 2.76
N GLN A 19 5.11 0.34 2.92
CA GLN A 19 4.26 0.79 4.01
C GLN A 19 2.86 0.18 3.86
N ILE A 20 2.36 -0.35 4.97
CA ILE A 20 1.04 -0.98 5.06
C ILE A 20 0.04 0.06 5.55
N PRO A 21 -0.96 0.45 4.75
CA PRO A 21 -1.94 1.42 5.18
C PRO A 21 -2.88 0.90 6.27
N ALA A 22 -3.34 1.82 7.13
CA ALA A 22 -4.28 1.50 8.19
C ALA A 22 -5.61 0.93 7.65
N GLY A 23 -6.17 -0.03 8.37
CA GLY A 23 -7.48 -0.63 8.08
C GLY A 23 -7.48 -1.69 6.96
N ILE A 24 -6.34 -1.99 6.33
CA ILE A 24 -6.25 -3.11 5.38
C ILE A 24 -6.02 -4.44 6.10
N LEU A 25 -5.21 -4.41 7.15
CA LEU A 25 -4.94 -5.57 7.98
C LEU A 25 -5.96 -5.64 9.10
N SER A 26 -6.26 -6.85 9.55
CA SER A 26 -6.89 -7.09 10.83
C SER A 26 -6.06 -6.48 11.95
N GLN A 27 -6.75 -5.99 12.98
CA GLN A 27 -6.11 -5.31 14.10
C GLN A 27 -4.97 -6.15 14.74
N PRO A 28 -5.13 -7.47 14.98
CA PRO A 28 -4.06 -8.27 15.58
C PRO A 28 -2.77 -8.29 14.75
N LEU A 29 -2.88 -8.37 13.43
CA LEU A 29 -1.71 -8.38 12.54
C LEU A 29 -1.06 -6.98 12.47
N ALA A 30 -1.87 -5.92 12.42
CA ALA A 30 -1.39 -4.55 12.44
C ALA A 30 -0.58 -4.26 13.72
N ASP A 31 -1.13 -4.61 14.89
CA ASP A 31 -0.48 -4.45 16.19
C ASP A 31 0.85 -5.22 16.26
N ALA A 32 0.87 -6.44 15.73
CA ALA A 32 2.09 -7.26 15.70
C ALA A 32 3.19 -6.64 14.82
N ILE A 33 2.83 -6.09 13.66
CA ILE A 33 3.76 -5.40 12.74
C ILE A 33 4.29 -4.09 13.33
N GLU A 34 3.43 -3.31 13.98
CA GLU A 34 3.83 -2.06 14.63
C GLU A 34 4.85 -2.34 15.75
N ARG A 35 4.57 -3.33 16.59
CA ARG A 35 5.49 -3.79 17.64
C ARG A 35 6.79 -4.33 17.04
N TYR A 36 6.72 -5.16 15.99
CA TYR A 36 7.90 -5.67 15.30
C TYR A 36 8.81 -4.54 14.80
N SER A 37 8.23 -3.55 14.12
CA SER A 37 8.96 -2.41 13.54
C SER A 37 9.59 -1.55 14.63
N SER A 38 8.83 -1.25 15.68
CA SER A 38 9.30 -0.48 16.84
C SER A 38 10.47 -1.16 17.56
N LEU A 39 10.41 -2.48 17.73
CA LEU A 39 11.48 -3.26 18.35
C LEU A 39 12.74 -3.34 17.49
N TYR A 40 12.58 -3.41 16.16
CA TYR A 40 13.70 -3.37 15.23
C TYR A 40 14.35 -1.97 15.14
N ASP A 41 13.57 -0.90 15.33
CA ASP A 41 14.06 0.48 15.40
C ASP A 41 14.75 0.83 16.71
N ALA A 42 14.38 0.17 17.82
CA ALA A 42 14.99 0.38 19.14
C ALA A 42 16.47 -0.05 19.24
N ASP A 43 17.09 -0.45 18.13
CA ASP A 43 18.47 -0.88 17.96
C ASP A 43 18.81 -2.10 18.82
N VAL A 44 18.94 -3.26 18.18
CA VAL A 44 19.38 -4.51 18.84
C VAL A 44 20.89 -4.41 19.06
N GLY A 45 21.32 -3.44 19.87
CA GLY A 45 22.72 -3.24 20.22
C GLY A 45 23.30 -4.49 20.92
N PRO A 46 24.61 -4.76 20.77
CA PRO A 46 25.24 -5.90 21.42
C PRO A 46 25.16 -5.72 22.95
N GLY A 47 24.28 -6.49 23.60
CA GLY A 47 24.11 -6.49 25.06
C GLY A 47 22.66 -6.58 25.55
N VAL A 48 21.66 -6.47 24.66
CA VAL A 48 20.25 -6.49 25.05
C VAL A 48 19.63 -7.87 24.72
N ALA A 49 19.97 -8.87 25.52
CA ALA A 49 19.44 -10.23 25.35
C ALA A 49 17.89 -10.26 25.43
N ASP A 50 17.27 -9.33 26.18
CA ASP A 50 15.82 -9.26 26.36
C ASP A 50 15.06 -8.68 25.15
N THR A 51 15.65 -7.75 24.38
CA THR A 51 14.97 -7.20 23.18
C THR A 51 15.07 -8.12 21.98
N ALA A 52 16.12 -8.94 21.88
CA ALA A 52 16.23 -9.99 20.87
C ALA A 52 15.09 -11.02 21.01
N ASN A 53 14.71 -11.36 22.25
CA ASN A 53 13.56 -12.22 22.51
C ASN A 53 12.24 -11.53 22.12
N ALA A 54 12.06 -10.26 22.50
CA ALA A 54 10.82 -9.52 22.18
C ALA A 54 10.61 -9.33 20.66
N TRP A 55 11.68 -9.08 19.89
CA TRP A 55 11.59 -8.96 18.44
C TRP A 55 11.25 -10.30 17.78
N GLY A 56 11.85 -11.40 18.27
CA GLY A 56 11.51 -12.76 17.88
C GLY A 56 10.06 -13.12 18.19
N ASP A 57 9.55 -12.74 19.36
CA ASP A 57 8.15 -12.95 19.74
C ASP A 57 7.19 -12.20 18.80
N ALA A 58 7.49 -10.93 18.48
CA ALA A 58 6.70 -10.18 17.51
C ALA A 58 6.75 -10.80 16.11
N ALA A 59 7.90 -11.33 15.69
CA ALA A 59 8.03 -12.06 14.43
C ALA A 59 7.22 -13.36 14.43
N SER A 60 7.22 -14.07 15.56
CA SER A 60 6.42 -15.29 15.76
C SER A 60 4.94 -15.00 15.70
N ASP A 61 4.47 -13.94 16.36
CA ASP A 61 3.06 -13.52 16.32
C ASP A 61 2.61 -13.21 14.88
N ILE A 62 3.46 -12.56 14.07
CA ILE A 62 3.19 -12.36 12.63
C ILE A 62 3.17 -13.70 11.88
N ALA A 63 4.15 -14.58 12.14
CA ALA A 63 4.29 -15.87 11.49
C ALA A 63 3.16 -16.87 11.84
N GLU A 64 2.55 -16.75 13.00
CA GLU A 64 1.46 -17.60 13.47
C GLU A 64 0.07 -17.02 13.14
N HIS A 65 -0.01 -15.71 12.84
CA HIS A 65 -1.27 -15.07 12.46
C HIS A 65 -1.97 -15.77 11.30
N VAL A 66 -3.27 -16.05 11.45
CA VAL A 66 -4.10 -16.65 10.40
C VAL A 66 -4.58 -15.55 9.46
N ALA A 67 -4.00 -15.51 8.26
CA ALA A 67 -4.35 -14.50 7.25
C ALA A 67 -5.80 -14.66 6.78
N LEU A 68 -6.56 -13.56 6.84
CA LEU A 68 -7.96 -13.48 6.41
C LEU A 68 -8.10 -13.10 4.93
N THR A 69 -7.06 -12.51 4.34
CA THR A 69 -7.03 -12.05 2.96
C THR A 69 -5.71 -12.41 2.28
N GLY A 70 -5.69 -12.38 0.94
CA GLY A 70 -4.44 -12.55 0.17
C GLY A 70 -3.40 -11.48 0.49
N THR A 71 -3.87 -10.27 0.80
CA THR A 71 -3.03 -9.15 1.23
C THR A 71 -2.37 -9.43 2.58
N GLU A 72 -3.11 -9.88 3.59
CA GLU A 72 -2.51 -10.26 4.88
C GLU A 72 -1.47 -11.37 4.72
N LEU A 73 -1.75 -12.37 3.88
CA LEU A 73 -0.81 -13.45 3.58
C LEU A 73 0.47 -12.90 2.96
N ALA A 74 0.37 -12.00 2.00
CA ALA A 74 1.53 -11.42 1.34
C ALA A 74 2.35 -10.54 2.28
N VAL A 75 1.71 -9.69 3.09
CA VAL A 75 2.39 -8.90 4.13
C VAL A 75 3.13 -9.80 5.11
N LYS A 76 2.46 -10.84 5.61
CA LYS A 76 3.07 -11.83 6.50
C LYS A 76 4.32 -12.46 5.89
N LEU A 77 4.27 -12.87 4.62
CA LEU A 77 5.42 -13.45 3.93
C LEU A 77 6.61 -12.47 3.86
N LEU A 78 6.35 -11.17 3.63
CA LEU A 78 7.41 -10.15 3.61
C LEU A 78 8.06 -9.96 4.98
N PHE A 79 7.29 -9.91 6.07
CA PHE A 79 7.84 -9.75 7.41
C PHE A 79 8.59 -11.02 7.89
N VAL A 80 8.10 -12.21 7.53
CA VAL A 80 8.84 -13.46 7.79
C VAL A 80 10.15 -13.48 7.00
N ALA A 81 10.14 -13.06 5.73
CA ALA A 81 11.36 -12.96 4.93
C ALA A 81 12.34 -11.93 5.51
N HIS A 82 11.85 -10.77 5.95
CA HIS A 82 12.65 -9.75 6.62
C HIS A 82 13.27 -10.26 7.92
N TYR A 83 12.52 -10.99 8.76
CA TYR A 83 13.08 -11.56 9.98
C TYR A 83 14.27 -12.50 9.71
N ASN A 84 14.24 -13.23 8.60
CA ASN A 84 15.35 -14.11 8.19
C ASN A 84 16.53 -13.34 7.57
N GLN A 85 16.26 -12.25 6.84
CA GLN A 85 17.28 -11.45 6.14
C GLN A 85 17.04 -9.95 6.41
N PRO A 86 17.23 -9.49 7.66
CA PRO A 86 16.84 -8.14 8.07
C PRO A 86 17.79 -7.09 7.50
N GLY A 87 17.24 -5.94 7.16
CA GLY A 87 17.99 -4.81 6.63
C GLY A 87 17.24 -3.49 6.76
N LYS A 88 17.96 -2.39 6.58
CA LYS A 88 17.38 -1.06 6.41
C LYS A 88 17.98 -0.38 5.20
N LEU A 89 17.15 0.32 4.46
CA LEU A 89 17.57 1.22 3.39
C LEU A 89 16.84 2.55 3.61
N ASP A 90 17.61 3.63 3.80
CA ASP A 90 17.09 4.99 4.04
C ASP A 90 16.04 5.08 5.17
N GLY A 91 16.22 4.27 6.22
CA GLY A 91 15.33 4.23 7.38
C GLY A 91 14.09 3.34 7.22
N ALA A 92 13.84 2.80 6.03
CA ALA A 92 12.77 1.83 5.79
C ALA A 92 13.25 0.39 5.98
N LEU A 93 12.36 -0.50 6.43
CA LEU A 93 12.61 -1.94 6.52
C LEU A 93 12.90 -2.50 5.13
N ALA A 94 13.99 -3.24 4.99
CA ALA A 94 14.42 -3.79 3.72
C ALA A 94 14.90 -5.24 3.87
N ILE A 95 14.57 -6.08 2.90
CA ILE A 95 15.00 -7.48 2.85
C ILE A 95 16.25 -7.55 1.99
N ASP A 96 17.36 -8.08 2.52
CA ASP A 96 18.57 -8.32 1.73
C ASP A 96 18.37 -9.56 0.83
N LEU A 97 18.05 -9.30 -0.44
CA LEU A 97 17.81 -10.33 -1.44
C LEU A 97 19.10 -11.11 -1.77
N ALA A 98 20.28 -10.52 -1.57
CA ALA A 98 21.57 -11.18 -1.83
C ALA A 98 21.96 -12.18 -0.75
N SER A 99 21.38 -12.07 0.45
CA SER A 99 21.68 -12.93 1.59
C SER A 99 20.86 -14.22 1.63
N PHE A 100 19.86 -14.39 0.76
CA PHE A 100 19.24 -15.69 0.52
C PHE A 100 20.19 -16.62 -0.23
N ASP A 101 20.45 -17.80 0.33
CA ASP A 101 21.29 -18.85 -0.24
C ASP A 101 20.64 -19.57 -1.43
N VAL A 102 19.31 -19.48 -1.57
CA VAL A 102 18.51 -20.08 -2.64
C VAL A 102 17.60 -19.09 -3.35
N ASP A 103 17.37 -19.34 -4.64
CA ASP A 103 16.37 -18.64 -5.48
C ASP A 103 14.96 -18.62 -4.86
N THR A 104 14.64 -19.59 -3.99
CA THR A 104 13.35 -19.72 -3.31
C THR A 104 13.00 -18.51 -2.45
N GLY A 105 13.95 -17.94 -1.70
CA GLY A 105 13.69 -16.77 -0.84
C GLY A 105 13.32 -15.53 -1.67
N ARG A 106 14.06 -15.31 -2.76
CA ARG A 106 13.76 -14.26 -3.74
C ARG A 106 12.41 -14.47 -4.42
N ALA A 107 12.10 -15.72 -4.78
CA ALA A 107 10.82 -16.07 -5.39
C ALA A 107 9.63 -15.81 -4.45
N ILE A 108 9.78 -16.09 -3.15
CA ILE A 108 8.75 -15.80 -2.14
C ILE A 108 8.53 -14.29 -2.00
N VAL A 109 9.61 -13.50 -1.85
CA VAL A 109 9.50 -12.04 -1.75
C VAL A 109 8.83 -11.46 -3.00
N ARG A 110 9.22 -11.94 -4.18
CA ARG A 110 8.62 -11.51 -5.44
C ARG A 110 7.15 -11.90 -5.56
N ALA A 111 6.78 -13.13 -5.23
CA ALA A 111 5.40 -13.59 -5.26
C ALA A 111 4.51 -12.80 -4.28
N ALA A 112 5.02 -12.48 -3.09
CA ALA A 112 4.31 -11.63 -2.13
C ALA A 112 4.13 -10.20 -2.66
N ALA A 113 5.19 -9.61 -3.26
CA ALA A 113 5.12 -8.29 -3.88
C ALA A 113 4.11 -8.27 -5.06
N ASP A 114 4.12 -9.29 -5.91
CA ASP A 114 3.19 -9.46 -7.03
C ASP A 114 1.73 -9.58 -6.53
N ALA A 115 1.49 -10.36 -5.47
CA ALA A 115 0.16 -10.54 -4.89
C ALA A 115 -0.43 -9.21 -4.38
N LEU A 116 0.38 -8.40 -3.71
CA LEU A 116 -0.05 -7.10 -3.23
C LEU A 116 -0.25 -6.08 -4.37
N ALA A 117 0.61 -6.10 -5.40
CA ALA A 117 0.45 -5.25 -6.58
C ALA A 117 -0.83 -5.59 -7.38
N PHE A 118 -1.17 -6.88 -7.43
CA PHE A 118 -2.43 -7.35 -8.01
C PHE A 118 -3.64 -6.83 -7.23
N ASP A 119 -3.63 -6.93 -5.90
CA ASP A 119 -4.74 -6.45 -5.07
C ASP A 119 -4.91 -4.93 -5.15
N ALA A 120 -3.81 -4.17 -5.17
CA ALA A 120 -3.84 -2.73 -5.40
C ALA A 120 -4.48 -2.35 -6.74
N SER A 121 -4.18 -3.13 -7.80
CA SER A 121 -4.78 -2.93 -9.12
C SER A 121 -6.29 -3.20 -9.11
N ARG A 122 -6.73 -4.24 -8.41
CA ARG A 122 -8.16 -4.56 -8.23
C ARG A 122 -8.90 -3.44 -7.51
N HIS A 123 -8.37 -2.97 -6.39
CA HIS A 123 -8.97 -1.88 -5.62
C HIS A 123 -9.11 -0.59 -6.42
N TRP A 124 -8.10 -0.24 -7.21
CA TRP A 124 -8.17 0.91 -8.12
C TRP A 124 -9.26 0.75 -9.18
N GLN A 125 -9.37 -0.43 -9.80
CA GLN A 125 -10.40 -0.71 -10.80
C GLN A 125 -11.81 -0.63 -10.20
N GLU A 126 -12.02 -1.14 -8.99
CA GLU A 126 -13.30 -1.07 -8.27
C GLU A 126 -13.69 0.39 -7.96
N ALA A 127 -12.76 1.17 -7.40
CA ALA A 127 -12.99 2.59 -7.12
C ALA A 127 -13.28 3.38 -8.40
N ARG A 128 -12.58 3.05 -9.50
CA ARG A 128 -12.80 3.67 -10.81
C ARG A 128 -14.17 3.32 -11.37
N ALA A 129 -14.56 2.06 -11.33
CA ALA A 129 -15.86 1.60 -11.83
C ALA A 129 -17.00 2.27 -11.05
N GLU A 130 -16.86 2.43 -9.73
CA GLU A 130 -17.86 3.10 -8.91
C GLU A 130 -17.97 4.60 -9.22
N TYR A 131 -16.83 5.29 -9.38
CA TYR A 131 -16.81 6.67 -9.85
C TYR A 131 -17.48 6.82 -11.22
N GLU A 132 -17.11 6.00 -12.21
CA GLU A 132 -17.67 6.06 -13.56
C GLU A 132 -19.18 5.78 -13.55
N ARG A 133 -19.63 4.83 -12.73
CA ARG A 133 -21.05 4.52 -12.55
C ARG A 133 -21.81 5.72 -11.99
N LEU A 134 -21.35 6.30 -10.88
CA LEU A 134 -22.01 7.44 -10.23
C LEU A 134 -21.95 8.70 -11.10
N ARG A 135 -20.84 8.91 -11.81
CA ARG A 135 -20.72 10.00 -12.78
C ARG A 135 -21.76 9.86 -13.89
N SER A 136 -21.92 8.66 -14.45
CA SER A 136 -22.92 8.39 -15.49
C SER A 136 -24.35 8.66 -15.02
N ILE A 137 -24.65 8.39 -13.74
CA ILE A 137 -25.96 8.68 -13.14
C ILE A 137 -26.16 10.19 -13.00
N SER A 138 -25.13 10.93 -12.58
CA SER A 138 -25.20 12.39 -12.51
C SER A 138 -25.39 13.03 -13.88
N ASP A 139 -24.72 12.53 -14.93
CA ASP A 139 -24.77 13.10 -16.27
C ASP A 139 -26.14 12.95 -16.97
N ILE A 140 -26.95 11.95 -16.56
CA ILE A 140 -28.30 11.74 -17.13
C ILE A 140 -29.40 12.53 -16.42
N ILE A 141 -29.13 13.08 -15.23
CA ILE A 141 -30.10 13.86 -14.46
C ILE A 141 -30.10 15.31 -14.98
N PRO A 142 -31.23 15.84 -15.47
CA PRO A 142 -31.27 17.20 -15.99
C PRO A 142 -31.06 18.24 -14.90
N VAL A 143 -30.42 19.34 -15.27
CA VAL A 143 -30.21 20.49 -14.37
C VAL A 143 -31.55 21.06 -13.88
N GLY A 144 -31.63 21.34 -12.59
CA GLY A 144 -32.81 21.86 -11.90
C GLY A 144 -33.85 20.80 -11.50
N THR A 145 -33.52 19.50 -11.61
CA THR A 145 -34.45 18.41 -11.23
C THR A 145 -34.18 17.88 -9.83
N GLU A 146 -35.22 17.33 -9.20
CA GLU A 146 -35.10 16.71 -7.89
C GLU A 146 -34.09 15.54 -7.95
N GLY A 147 -33.09 15.58 -7.08
CA GLY A 147 -32.04 14.57 -7.00
C GLY A 147 -30.72 14.92 -7.71
N GLU A 148 -30.66 16.03 -8.45
CA GLU A 148 -29.41 16.53 -9.07
C GLU A 148 -28.29 16.69 -8.04
N ASP A 149 -28.52 17.45 -6.98
CA ASP A 149 -27.52 17.71 -5.93
C ASP A 149 -27.03 16.41 -5.27
N ALA A 150 -27.95 15.48 -5.00
CA ALA A 150 -27.61 14.19 -4.39
C ALA A 150 -26.75 13.33 -5.32
N ALA A 151 -27.02 13.34 -6.63
CA ALA A 151 -26.20 12.63 -7.60
C ALA A 151 -24.82 13.29 -7.79
N LEU A 152 -24.79 14.63 -7.76
CA LEU A 152 -23.56 15.42 -7.80
C LEU A 152 -22.66 15.07 -6.60
N ASP A 153 -23.21 15.13 -5.40
CA ASP A 153 -22.50 14.78 -4.16
C ASP A 153 -21.99 13.35 -4.19
N ALA A 154 -22.83 12.40 -4.63
CA ALA A 154 -22.45 10.99 -4.69
C ALA A 154 -21.25 10.73 -5.60
N TYR A 155 -21.23 11.27 -6.84
CA TYR A 155 -20.07 11.06 -7.71
C TYR A 155 -18.84 11.83 -7.20
N CYS A 156 -19.02 12.98 -6.53
CA CYS A 156 -17.91 13.70 -5.90
C CYS A 156 -17.26 12.86 -4.80
N VAL A 157 -18.05 12.25 -3.91
CA VAL A 157 -17.55 11.32 -2.89
C VAL A 157 -16.79 10.15 -3.52
N ALA A 158 -17.29 9.59 -4.61
CA ALA A 158 -16.61 8.52 -5.33
C ALA A 158 -15.32 8.99 -6.03
N MET A 159 -15.29 10.21 -6.55
CA MET A 159 -14.08 10.84 -7.09
C MET A 159 -13.01 11.00 -5.99
N ASP A 160 -13.40 11.47 -4.80
CA ASP A 160 -12.50 11.63 -3.65
C ASP A 160 -11.91 10.27 -3.24
N ALA A 161 -12.75 9.24 -3.17
CA ALA A 161 -12.33 7.88 -2.86
C ALA A 161 -11.36 7.32 -3.92
N LEU A 162 -11.61 7.59 -5.20
CA LEU A 162 -10.72 7.19 -6.28
C LEU A 162 -9.37 7.93 -6.22
N ILE A 163 -9.38 9.24 -5.97
CA ILE A 163 -8.15 10.03 -5.81
C ILE A 163 -7.35 9.56 -4.59
N ALA A 164 -8.01 9.15 -3.51
CA ALA A 164 -7.36 8.57 -2.33
C ALA A 164 -6.87 7.12 -2.53
N THR A 165 -7.37 6.42 -3.55
CA THR A 165 -6.91 5.07 -3.90
C THR A 165 -5.59 5.15 -4.66
N PRO A 166 -4.51 4.48 -4.25
CA PRO A 166 -3.24 4.50 -4.97
C PRO A 166 -3.34 4.00 -6.41
N ALA A 167 -2.63 4.69 -7.30
CA ALA A 167 -2.62 4.39 -8.73
C ALA A 167 -1.71 3.18 -9.06
N PRO A 168 -2.19 2.01 -9.51
CA PRO A 168 -1.33 0.83 -9.70
C PRO A 168 -0.17 1.03 -10.69
N ASN A 169 -0.29 2.00 -11.61
CA ASN A 169 0.71 2.30 -12.64
C ASN A 169 0.64 3.79 -13.05
N VAL A 170 1.57 4.20 -13.93
CA VAL A 170 1.66 5.59 -14.43
C VAL A 170 0.39 6.02 -15.17
N GLN A 171 -0.26 5.11 -15.90
CA GLN A 171 -1.51 5.42 -16.60
C GLN A 171 -2.64 5.75 -15.62
N ALA A 172 -2.75 5.03 -14.52
CA ALA A 172 -3.68 5.32 -13.43
C ALA A 172 -3.35 6.65 -12.74
N ALA A 173 -2.07 6.98 -12.55
CA ALA A 173 -1.66 8.27 -11.97
C ALA A 173 -2.02 9.44 -12.90
N ALA A 174 -1.83 9.26 -14.21
CA ALA A 174 -2.26 10.23 -15.22
C ALA A 174 -3.79 10.42 -15.22
N TYR A 175 -4.55 9.33 -15.08
CA TYR A 175 -6.01 9.41 -14.93
C TYR A 175 -6.41 10.21 -13.68
N LYS A 176 -5.74 9.98 -12.54
CA LYS A 176 -5.95 10.75 -11.31
C LYS A 176 -5.67 12.24 -11.51
N LEU A 177 -4.55 12.58 -12.16
CA LEU A 177 -4.22 13.97 -12.48
C LEU A 177 -5.34 14.65 -13.29
N ALA A 178 -5.91 13.96 -14.28
CA ALA A 178 -7.03 14.48 -15.05
C ALA A 178 -8.27 14.75 -14.17
N LEU A 179 -8.60 13.84 -13.24
CA LEU A 179 -9.71 14.06 -12.29
C LEU A 179 -9.47 15.25 -11.36
N ILE A 180 -8.24 15.40 -10.86
CA ILE A 180 -7.85 16.52 -10.00
C ILE A 180 -8.02 17.84 -10.75
N GLN A 181 -7.63 17.89 -12.03
CA GLN A 181 -7.81 19.06 -12.90
C GLN A 181 -9.29 19.39 -13.11
N VAL A 182 -10.14 18.38 -13.35
CA VAL A 182 -11.59 18.58 -13.45
C VAL A 182 -12.17 19.17 -12.16
N ARG A 183 -11.68 18.73 -10.99
CA ARG A 183 -12.15 19.26 -9.70
C ARG A 183 -11.67 20.69 -9.42
N ALA A 184 -10.53 21.09 -9.99
CA ALA A 184 -9.89 22.38 -9.73
C ALA A 184 -10.75 23.60 -10.10
N GLU A 185 -11.73 23.43 -11.00
CA GLU A 185 -12.69 24.49 -11.34
C GLU A 185 -13.53 24.96 -10.13
N GLY A 186 -13.66 24.13 -9.08
CA GLY A 186 -14.31 24.47 -7.80
C GLY A 186 -13.36 24.60 -6.61
N GLY A 187 -12.04 24.54 -6.83
CA GLY A 187 -11.02 24.42 -5.79
C GLY A 187 -10.62 22.97 -5.53
N THR A 188 -9.32 22.73 -5.40
CA THR A 188 -8.76 21.39 -5.15
C THR A 188 -8.20 21.32 -3.73
N PRO A 189 -8.61 20.33 -2.91
CA PRO A 189 -7.95 20.08 -1.63
C PRO A 189 -6.47 19.72 -1.80
N ASP A 190 -5.59 20.24 -0.94
CA ASP A 190 -4.15 19.90 -0.96
C ASP A 190 -3.89 18.39 -0.84
N SER A 191 -4.77 17.67 -0.15
CA SER A 191 -4.71 16.22 0.03
C SER A 191 -4.70 15.46 -1.30
N TYR A 192 -5.28 16.01 -2.36
CA TYR A 192 -5.27 15.38 -3.68
C TYR A 192 -3.88 15.43 -4.33
N TRP A 193 -3.23 16.58 -4.25
CA TRP A 193 -1.87 16.76 -4.76
C TRP A 193 -0.87 15.94 -3.96
N GLN A 194 -1.09 15.82 -2.64
CA GLN A 194 -0.31 14.92 -1.79
C GLN A 194 -0.49 13.46 -2.21
N ALA A 195 -1.74 13.01 -2.45
CA ALA A 195 -2.01 11.65 -2.91
C ALA A 195 -1.37 11.36 -4.28
N LEU A 196 -1.45 12.28 -5.24
CA LEU A 196 -0.80 12.14 -6.54
C LEU A 196 0.74 12.15 -6.42
N SER A 197 1.30 13.04 -5.59
CA SER A 197 2.75 13.11 -5.38
C SER A 197 3.28 11.83 -4.76
N ALA A 198 2.55 11.25 -3.80
CA ALA A 198 2.88 9.96 -3.21
C ALA A 198 2.85 8.83 -4.25
N ASP A 199 1.86 8.83 -5.15
CA ASP A 199 1.81 7.87 -6.25
C ASP A 199 2.97 8.01 -7.23
N LEU A 200 3.35 9.23 -7.60
CA LEU A 200 4.45 9.48 -8.53
C LEU A 200 5.81 9.13 -7.91
N ALA A 201 6.05 9.50 -6.64
CA ALA A 201 7.24 9.10 -5.92
C ALA A 201 7.37 7.57 -5.88
N ARG A 202 6.27 6.88 -5.56
CA ARG A 202 6.20 5.41 -5.57
C ARG A 202 6.50 4.83 -6.95
N LEU A 203 5.83 5.30 -7.99
CA LEU A 203 5.99 4.76 -9.34
C LEU A 203 7.36 5.07 -9.94
N GLY A 204 8.03 6.14 -9.48
CA GLY A 204 9.38 6.51 -9.85
C GLY A 204 10.48 5.81 -9.05
N GLY A 205 10.15 4.99 -8.05
CA GLY A 205 11.12 4.34 -7.17
C GLY A 205 11.83 5.31 -6.21
N GLN A 206 11.19 6.43 -5.89
CA GLN A 206 11.69 7.47 -4.97
C GLN A 206 10.96 7.45 -3.61
N ALA A 207 10.18 6.40 -3.34
CA ALA A 207 9.40 6.23 -2.12
C ALA A 207 10.14 5.41 -1.07
#